data_AF-A0A399M1M5-F1
#
_entry.id   AF-A0A399M1M5-F1
#
_cell.length_a   1.000
_cell.length_b   1.000
_cell.length_c   1.000
_cell.angle_alpha   90.00
_cell.angle_beta   90.00
_cell.angle_gamma   90.00
#
_symmetry.space_group_name_H-M   'P 1'
#
loop_
_entity.id
_entity.type
_entity.pdbx_description
1 polymer ?
#
loop_
_entity_poly.entity_id
_entity_poly.type
_entity_poly.pdbx_seq_one_letter_code
_entity_poly.pdbx_strand_id
1 'polypeptide(L)'
;MPTQTLKLFYKGSKLSTLHSSNVRQTVFSTNNQNLCEITSSTSQARLLATDAQASTVNTVSENQSFITYGPYGNDNCPPANPLLSRFTGQSWLPSAIGYLLGNGHRLFNPGLMRFHSADSLSPFGKGGLNAYAYCSNDPVNRSDPSGRYASFFKWRKGGYSYQKLSPKLYDPNSSLSANEHMALGKSLKKRLSGARTKLRDATSRGSEEGTRYANNIIEKFDYEKLLYDMYSASRSSNWRYTRNEVAVSMALVPDSQTPPPSPSPSPSPSPSRRPSGESRASLALFVENEEAIMDVLGENLRRLRE
;
A
#
# COMPACT_ATOMS: atom_id res chain seq x y z
N MET A 1 -29.78 29.54 8.17
CA MET A 1 -29.32 28.49 7.22
C MET A 1 -29.40 27.15 7.94
N PRO A 2 -30.04 26.11 7.36
CA PRO A 2 -30.08 24.80 8.00
C PRO A 2 -28.65 24.23 8.12
N THR A 3 -28.29 23.78 9.32
CA THR A 3 -26.98 23.15 9.58
C THR A 3 -26.93 21.79 8.89
N GLN A 4 -26.18 21.70 7.79
CA GLN A 4 -25.95 20.42 7.12
C GLN A 4 -24.88 19.63 7.89
N THR A 5 -25.24 18.46 8.40
CA THR A 5 -24.31 17.60 9.12
C THR A 5 -23.63 16.65 8.14
N LEU A 6 -22.30 16.72 8.06
CA LEU A 6 -21.48 15.80 7.27
C LEU A 6 -20.93 14.70 8.20
N LYS A 7 -21.18 13.44 7.88
CA LYS A 7 -20.63 12.28 8.61
C LYS A 7 -19.60 11.57 7.74
N LEU A 8 -18.36 11.52 8.24
CA LEU A 8 -17.22 10.90 7.59
C LEU A 8 -16.88 9.57 8.29
N PHE A 9 -16.85 8.47 7.55
CA PHE A 9 -16.55 7.14 8.07
C PHE A 9 -15.23 6.62 7.48
N TYR A 10 -14.36 6.13 8.34
CA TYR A 10 -13.00 5.71 7.99
C TYR A 10 -12.80 4.21 8.18
N LYS A 11 -12.09 3.58 7.24
CA LYS A 11 -11.59 2.20 7.37
C LYS A 11 -10.08 2.26 7.59
N GLY A 12 -9.66 2.15 8.85
CA GLY A 12 -8.27 2.41 9.24
C GLY A 12 -7.89 3.88 8.99
N SER A 13 -6.88 4.12 8.16
CA SER A 13 -6.37 5.47 7.85
C SER A 13 -6.92 6.06 6.54
N LYS A 14 -8.04 5.55 6.03
CA LYS A 14 -8.64 5.99 4.76
C LYS A 14 -10.12 6.27 4.90
N LEU A 15 -10.58 7.33 4.25
CA LEU A 15 -12.02 7.61 4.15
C LEU A 15 -12.69 6.53 3.30
N SER A 16 -13.75 5.95 3.83
CA SER A 16 -14.51 4.88 3.18
C SER A 16 -15.90 5.33 2.77
N THR A 17 -16.57 6.15 3.59
CA THR A 17 -17.93 6.61 3.29
C THR A 17 -18.12 8.03 3.78
N LEU A 18 -18.70 8.88 2.93
CA LEU A 18 -19.27 10.16 3.29
C LEU A 18 -20.79 10.03 3.28
N HIS A 19 -21.43 10.49 4.35
CA HIS A 19 -22.87 10.57 4.44
C HIS A 19 -23.28 12.01 4.76
N SER A 20 -23.89 12.65 3.77
CA SER A 20 -24.62 13.91 3.91
C SER A 20 -26.12 13.61 3.89
N SER A 21 -26.95 14.49 4.44
CA SER A 21 -28.37 14.26 4.79
C SER A 21 -29.14 13.29 3.88
N ASN A 22 -29.04 13.41 2.55
CA ASN A 22 -29.69 12.54 1.57
C ASN A 22 -28.74 11.86 0.57
N VAL A 23 -27.42 12.06 0.71
CA VAL A 23 -26.43 11.56 -0.25
C VAL A 23 -25.36 10.77 0.48
N ARG A 24 -25.22 9.51 0.11
CA ARG A 24 -24.15 8.64 0.57
C ARG A 24 -23.17 8.41 -0.57
N GLN A 25 -21.89 8.62 -0.30
CA GLN A 25 -20.80 8.33 -1.22
C GLN A 25 -19.86 7.33 -0.57
N THR A 26 -19.55 6.26 -1.27
CA THR A 26 -18.67 5.19 -0.78
C THR A 26 -17.50 5.03 -1.73
N VAL A 27 -16.29 4.96 -1.18
CA VAL A 27 -15.07 4.68 -1.94
C VAL A 27 -14.71 3.21 -1.75
N PHE A 28 -14.62 2.48 -2.85
CA PHE A 28 -14.08 1.13 -2.87
C PHE A 28 -12.57 1.19 -3.07
N SER A 29 -11.83 0.41 -2.27
CA SER A 29 -10.37 0.45 -2.26
C SER A 29 -9.77 -0.94 -2.06
N THR A 30 -8.69 -1.23 -2.78
CA THR A 30 -7.87 -2.45 -2.60
C THR A 30 -6.39 -2.07 -2.60
N ASN A 31 -5.54 -2.82 -1.90
CA ASN A 31 -4.07 -2.58 -1.89
C ASN A 31 -3.66 -1.11 -1.63
N ASN A 32 -4.38 -0.43 -0.73
CA ASN A 32 -4.23 1.00 -0.43
C ASN A 32 -4.37 1.93 -1.66
N GLN A 33 -5.15 1.56 -2.66
CA GLN A 33 -5.54 2.41 -3.79
C GLN A 33 -7.06 2.49 -3.88
N ASN A 34 -7.55 3.68 -4.19
CA ASN A 34 -8.98 3.94 -4.34
C ASN A 34 -9.31 3.63 -5.81
N LEU A 35 -10.27 2.72 -6.05
CA LEU A 35 -10.53 2.16 -7.38
C LEU A 35 -11.83 2.68 -7.98
N CYS A 36 -12.86 2.84 -7.16
CA CYS A 36 -14.12 3.40 -7.62
C CYS A 36 -14.85 4.12 -6.49
N GLU A 37 -15.78 5.00 -6.88
CA GLU A 37 -16.72 5.68 -6.03
C GLU A 37 -18.15 5.33 -6.42
N ILE A 38 -19.02 5.15 -5.44
CA ILE A 38 -20.43 4.84 -5.65
C ILE A 38 -21.24 5.89 -4.91
N THR A 39 -22.18 6.53 -5.60
CA THR A 39 -23.09 7.51 -5.01
C THR A 39 -24.51 6.95 -4.96
N SER A 40 -25.14 7.01 -3.79
CA SER A 40 -26.48 6.44 -3.57
C SER A 40 -27.60 7.15 -4.31
N SER A 41 -27.42 8.41 -4.69
CA SER A 41 -28.46 9.19 -5.37
C SER A 41 -28.64 8.82 -6.84
N THR A 42 -27.63 8.24 -7.48
CA THR A 42 -27.65 7.91 -8.92
C THR A 42 -27.40 6.43 -9.21
N SER A 43 -27.14 5.60 -8.18
CA SER A 43 -26.67 4.21 -8.31
C SER A 43 -25.49 4.03 -9.28
N GLN A 44 -24.78 5.13 -9.58
CA GLN A 44 -23.75 5.16 -10.61
C GLN A 44 -22.39 4.96 -9.95
N ALA A 45 -21.62 4.00 -10.46
CA ALA A 45 -20.24 3.81 -10.07
C ALA A 45 -19.32 4.61 -11.00
N ARG A 46 -18.36 5.31 -10.40
CA ARG A 46 -17.29 6.04 -11.09
C ARG A 46 -15.97 5.34 -10.83
N LEU A 47 -15.30 4.86 -11.87
CA LEU A 47 -13.95 4.34 -11.79
C LEU A 47 -12.95 5.48 -11.57
N LEU A 48 -11.92 5.22 -10.77
CA LEU A 48 -10.85 6.15 -10.46
C LEU A 48 -9.52 5.56 -10.95
N ALA A 49 -8.75 6.36 -11.68
CA ALA A 49 -7.33 6.13 -11.87
C ALA A 49 -6.55 7.10 -10.99
N THR A 50 -5.69 6.54 -10.13
CA THR A 50 -4.90 7.32 -9.18
C THR A 50 -3.41 7.32 -9.52
N ASP A 51 -2.74 8.43 -9.26
CA ASP A 51 -1.29 8.55 -9.35
C ASP A 51 -0.57 7.77 -8.22
N ALA A 52 0.75 7.93 -8.15
CA ALA A 52 1.57 7.26 -7.15
C ALA A 52 1.29 7.76 -5.71
N GLN A 53 0.87 9.02 -5.54
CA GLN A 53 0.47 9.62 -4.26
C GLN A 53 -1.01 9.32 -3.90
N ALA A 54 -1.70 8.52 -4.72
CA ALA A 54 -3.13 8.24 -4.64
C ALA A 54 -4.05 9.42 -5.02
N SER A 55 -3.53 10.45 -5.68
CA SER A 55 -4.37 11.52 -6.25
C SER A 55 -5.14 10.99 -7.46
N THR A 56 -6.45 11.24 -7.51
CA THR A 56 -7.28 10.82 -8.66
C THR A 56 -7.03 11.72 -9.86
N VAL A 57 -6.42 11.18 -10.92
CA VAL A 57 -6.04 11.92 -12.14
C VAL A 57 -6.98 11.70 -13.31
N ASN A 58 -7.74 10.60 -13.29
CA ASN A 58 -8.73 10.28 -14.31
C ASN A 58 -9.93 9.63 -13.64
N THR A 59 -11.13 9.98 -14.08
CA THR A 59 -12.35 9.33 -13.64
C THR A 59 -13.24 8.97 -14.82
N VAL A 60 -13.87 7.80 -14.73
CA VAL A 60 -14.69 7.23 -15.81
C VAL A 60 -16.03 6.81 -15.23
N SER A 61 -17.12 7.32 -15.81
CA SER A 61 -18.48 6.90 -15.51
C SER A 61 -19.24 6.78 -16.85
N GLU A 62 -20.17 7.67 -17.14
CA GLU A 62 -20.68 7.85 -18.51
C GLU A 62 -19.62 8.48 -19.42
N ASN A 63 -18.97 9.53 -18.92
CA ASN A 63 -17.89 10.24 -19.61
C ASN A 63 -16.58 10.09 -18.85
N GLN A 64 -15.48 10.26 -19.58
CA GLN A 64 -14.14 10.33 -19.03
C GLN A 64 -13.78 11.78 -18.69
N SER A 65 -13.18 12.01 -17.53
CA SER A 65 -12.70 13.33 -17.11
C SER A 65 -11.32 13.25 -16.49
N PHE A 66 -10.47 14.22 -16.83
CA PHE A 66 -9.10 14.29 -16.37
C PHE A 66 -8.92 15.43 -15.36
N ILE A 67 -8.13 15.15 -14.33
CA ILE A 67 -7.83 16.12 -13.28
C ILE A 67 -6.32 16.32 -13.25
N THR A 68 -5.90 17.58 -13.36
CA THR A 68 -4.48 17.96 -13.29
C THR A 68 -4.22 18.64 -11.96
N TYR A 69 -3.13 18.27 -11.30
CA TYR A 69 -2.73 18.85 -10.01
C TYR A 69 -1.40 19.59 -10.13
N GLY A 70 -1.34 20.76 -9.50
CA GLY A 70 -0.08 21.38 -9.11
C GLY A 70 0.54 20.64 -7.91
N PRO A 71 1.82 20.94 -7.57
CA PRO A 71 2.54 20.24 -6.49
C PRO A 71 1.82 20.28 -5.13
N TYR A 72 1.15 21.38 -4.83
CA TYR A 72 0.40 21.57 -3.57
C TYR A 72 -1.07 21.15 -3.67
N GLY A 73 -1.50 20.49 -4.74
CA GLY A 73 -2.86 19.97 -4.87
C GLY A 73 -3.91 20.98 -5.35
N ASN A 74 -3.49 22.16 -5.83
CA ASN A 74 -4.34 23.00 -6.66
C ASN A 74 -4.67 22.23 -7.93
N ASP A 75 -5.92 22.25 -8.37
CA ASP A 75 -6.33 21.50 -9.56
C ASP A 75 -7.34 22.28 -10.40
N ASN A 76 -7.70 21.70 -11.54
CA ASN A 76 -8.69 22.24 -12.47
C ASN A 76 -10.14 21.77 -12.18
N CYS A 77 -10.35 21.05 -11.08
CA CYS A 77 -11.64 20.46 -10.77
C CYS A 77 -12.51 21.44 -9.94
N PRO A 78 -13.79 21.65 -10.26
CA PRO A 78 -14.62 22.58 -9.49
C PRO A 78 -14.70 22.21 -8.00
N PRO A 79 -14.76 23.20 -7.08
CA PRO A 79 -14.95 22.93 -5.65
C PRO A 79 -16.24 22.16 -5.33
N ALA A 80 -17.28 22.34 -6.16
CA ALA A 80 -18.56 21.65 -6.02
C ALA A 80 -18.56 20.22 -6.60
N ASN A 81 -17.46 19.76 -7.23
CA ASN A 81 -17.40 18.41 -7.77
C ASN A 81 -17.49 17.39 -6.62
N PRO A 82 -18.44 16.45 -6.66
CA PRO A 82 -18.69 15.50 -5.58
C PRO A 82 -17.66 14.35 -5.54
N LEU A 83 -16.42 14.59 -5.96
CA LEU A 83 -15.35 13.59 -5.95
C LEU A 83 -14.79 13.44 -4.53
N LEU A 84 -14.95 12.24 -3.97
CA LEU A 84 -14.59 12.00 -2.58
C LEU A 84 -13.08 11.76 -2.39
N SER A 85 -12.47 11.01 -3.30
CA SER A 85 -11.05 10.73 -3.39
C SER A 85 -10.43 11.67 -4.41
N ARG A 86 -9.83 12.78 -3.96
CA ARG A 86 -9.22 13.79 -4.84
C ARG A 86 -7.71 13.82 -4.66
N PHE A 87 -7.12 14.91 -4.18
CA PHE A 87 -5.67 15.04 -4.01
C PHE A 87 -5.14 14.10 -2.91
N THR A 88 -4.13 13.29 -3.21
CA THR A 88 -3.56 12.28 -2.31
C THR A 88 -4.58 11.32 -1.67
N GLY A 89 -5.71 11.12 -2.36
CA GLY A 89 -6.84 10.32 -1.87
C GLY A 89 -7.64 10.97 -0.72
N GLN A 90 -7.41 12.26 -0.46
CA GLN A 90 -8.11 13.03 0.56
C GLN A 90 -9.32 13.75 -0.03
N SER A 91 -10.31 14.01 0.82
CA SER A 91 -11.55 14.67 0.42
C SER A 91 -11.43 16.18 0.47
N TRP A 92 -12.01 16.82 -0.54
CA TRP A 92 -12.16 18.26 -0.60
C TRP A 92 -13.35 18.71 0.27
N LEU A 93 -13.14 19.73 1.09
CA LEU A 93 -14.18 20.38 1.87
C LEU A 93 -14.49 21.76 1.26
N PRO A 94 -15.60 21.90 0.52
CA PRO A 94 -15.90 23.14 -0.21
C PRO A 94 -16.04 24.37 0.69
N SER A 95 -16.66 24.22 1.86
CA SER A 95 -16.92 25.33 2.79
C SER A 95 -15.66 25.96 3.38
N ALA A 96 -14.56 25.19 3.43
CA ALA A 96 -13.30 25.64 4.00
C ALA A 96 -12.17 25.73 2.96
N ILE A 97 -12.48 25.46 1.68
CA ILE A 97 -11.56 25.57 0.54
C ILE A 97 -10.24 24.80 0.79
N GLY A 98 -10.35 23.52 1.13
CA GLY A 98 -9.18 22.71 1.45
C GLY A 98 -9.43 21.21 1.53
N TYR A 99 -8.37 20.47 1.80
CA TYR A 99 -8.37 19.01 1.98
C TYR A 99 -8.30 18.63 3.45
N LEU A 100 -9.09 17.64 3.87
CA LEU A 100 -9.13 17.12 5.23
C LEU A 100 -8.09 16.01 5.46
N LEU A 101 -6.82 16.39 5.60
CA LEU A 101 -5.70 15.46 5.77
C LEU A 101 -5.72 14.80 7.15
N GLY A 102 -5.13 13.61 7.24
CA GLY A 102 -5.01 12.89 8.50
C GLY A 102 -6.35 12.41 9.06
N ASN A 103 -7.29 12.03 8.19
CA ASN A 103 -8.66 11.73 8.57
C ASN A 103 -9.37 12.92 9.26
N GLY A 104 -9.19 14.13 8.71
CA GLY A 104 -9.76 15.35 9.30
C GLY A 104 -8.98 15.93 10.48
N HIS A 105 -7.76 15.42 10.75
CA HIS A 105 -6.88 15.98 11.78
C HIS A 105 -6.52 17.44 11.49
N ARG A 106 -6.17 17.77 10.24
CA ARG A 106 -5.90 19.16 9.84
C ARG A 106 -6.45 19.47 8.46
N LEU A 107 -6.99 20.67 8.34
CA LEU A 107 -7.40 21.23 7.07
C LEU A 107 -6.17 21.83 6.36
N PHE A 108 -5.83 21.29 5.20
CA PHE A 108 -4.79 21.78 4.32
C PHE A 108 -5.40 22.62 3.21
N ASN A 109 -4.88 23.83 3.00
CA ASN A 109 -5.33 24.71 1.94
C ASN A 109 -4.30 24.73 0.81
N PRO A 110 -4.63 24.21 -0.39
CA PRO A 110 -3.70 24.19 -1.51
C PRO A 110 -3.41 25.61 -2.04
N GLY A 111 -4.35 26.56 -1.92
CA GLY A 111 -4.14 27.95 -2.32
C GLY A 111 -3.14 28.69 -1.43
N LEU A 112 -3.17 28.42 -0.12
CA LEU A 112 -2.21 28.96 0.85
C LEU A 112 -0.95 28.08 1.00
N MET A 113 -0.93 26.91 0.35
CA MET A 113 0.15 25.92 0.43
C MET A 113 0.48 25.47 1.87
N ARG A 114 -0.50 25.52 2.79
CA ARG A 114 -0.28 25.28 4.22
C ARG A 114 -1.50 24.78 4.97
N PHE A 115 -1.30 24.28 6.19
CA PHE A 115 -2.39 23.93 7.10
C PHE A 115 -3.04 25.16 7.74
N HIS A 116 -4.32 25.07 8.08
CA HIS A 116 -5.03 26.11 8.83
C HIS A 116 -4.75 26.08 10.34
N SER A 117 -4.31 24.93 10.87
CA SER A 117 -3.97 24.75 12.28
C SER A 117 -2.51 24.34 12.47
N ALA A 118 -1.93 24.81 13.58
CA ALA A 118 -0.55 24.49 13.95
C ALA A 118 -0.39 23.01 14.32
N ASP A 119 0.76 22.42 14.01
CA ASP A 119 1.12 21.07 14.45
C ASP A 119 1.50 21.03 15.92
N SER A 120 0.85 20.16 16.68
CA SER A 120 1.23 19.74 18.03
C SER A 120 2.67 19.22 18.17
N LEU A 121 3.26 18.66 17.10
CA LEU A 121 4.62 18.11 17.11
C LEU A 121 5.68 19.13 16.67
N SER A 122 5.31 20.37 16.36
CA SER A 122 6.23 21.46 16.08
C SER A 122 6.47 22.31 17.33
N PRO A 123 7.61 23.01 17.43
CA PRO A 123 8.72 23.03 16.49
C PRO A 123 9.77 21.92 16.74
N PHE A 124 9.79 21.32 17.93
CA PHE A 124 10.90 20.47 18.40
C PHE A 124 10.67 18.97 18.21
N GLY A 125 9.50 18.55 17.72
CA GLY A 125 9.19 17.16 17.41
C GLY A 125 9.26 16.86 15.91
N LYS A 126 8.51 15.84 15.48
CA LYS A 126 8.53 15.35 14.09
C LYS A 126 7.93 16.32 13.07
N GLY A 127 7.15 17.31 13.51
CA GLY A 127 6.55 18.34 12.64
C GLY A 127 7.58 19.31 12.06
N GLY A 128 8.76 19.40 12.67
CA GLY A 128 9.80 20.37 12.32
C GLY A 128 9.43 21.80 12.72
N LEU A 129 10.30 22.75 12.38
CA LEU A 129 10.23 24.13 12.89
C LEU A 129 8.93 24.87 12.53
N ASN A 130 8.43 24.68 11.31
CA ASN A 130 7.24 25.37 10.82
C ASN A 130 5.97 24.54 11.07
N ALA A 131 5.21 24.94 12.09
CA ALA A 131 3.99 24.24 12.52
C ALA A 131 2.86 24.15 11.46
N TYR A 132 2.94 24.96 10.40
CA TYR A 132 1.92 25.01 9.35
C TYR A 132 2.37 24.41 8.02
N ALA A 133 3.64 23.99 7.90
CA ALA A 133 4.19 23.53 6.63
C ALA A 133 3.56 22.21 6.19
N TYR A 134 3.16 22.14 4.91
CA TYR A 134 2.78 20.88 4.27
C TYR A 134 4.01 20.23 3.65
N CYS A 135 4.21 18.92 3.89
CA CYS A 135 5.33 18.15 3.33
C CYS A 135 6.72 18.77 3.56
N SER A 136 6.92 19.55 4.63
CA SER A 136 8.14 20.35 4.85
C SER A 136 8.49 21.24 3.64
N ASN A 137 7.48 21.76 2.94
CA ASN A 137 7.58 22.55 1.70
C ASN A 137 8.12 21.79 0.48
N ASP A 138 8.09 20.45 0.49
CA ASP A 138 8.52 19.60 -0.62
C ASP A 138 7.46 18.52 -0.97
N PRO A 139 6.28 18.93 -1.47
CA PRO A 139 5.17 18.01 -1.75
C PRO A 139 5.37 17.12 -2.99
N VAL A 140 6.39 17.40 -3.81
CA VAL A 140 6.77 16.56 -4.95
C VAL A 140 7.45 15.28 -4.46
N ASN A 141 8.37 15.40 -3.50
CA ASN A 141 9.17 14.27 -3.00
C ASN A 141 8.67 13.70 -1.67
N ARG A 142 7.68 14.33 -1.03
CA ARG A 142 7.15 13.92 0.27
C ARG A 142 5.63 13.94 0.27
N SER A 143 5.07 13.13 1.15
CA SER A 143 3.62 13.05 1.40
C SER A 143 3.38 13.12 2.91
N ASP A 144 2.28 13.75 3.34
CA ASP A 144 1.85 13.74 4.74
C ASP A 144 0.42 13.17 4.86
N PRO A 145 0.25 11.83 4.81
CA PRO A 145 -1.06 11.19 4.93
C PRO A 145 -1.72 11.43 6.29
N SER A 146 -0.92 11.68 7.33
CA SER A 146 -1.38 11.90 8.70
C SER A 146 -1.81 13.34 8.97
N GLY A 147 -1.46 14.27 8.07
CA GLY A 147 -1.51 15.69 8.36
C GLY A 147 -0.78 16.02 9.66
N ARG A 148 0.42 15.49 9.91
CA ARG A 148 1.25 15.80 11.09
C ARG A 148 2.70 16.04 10.67
N TYR A 149 3.29 15.10 9.94
CA TYR A 149 4.68 15.21 9.53
C TYR A 149 4.88 14.63 8.13
N ALA A 150 5.81 15.24 7.40
CA ALA A 150 6.22 14.77 6.09
C ALA A 150 6.88 13.39 6.19
N SER A 151 6.41 12.45 5.37
CA SER A 151 7.06 11.18 5.13
C SER A 151 7.66 11.20 3.74
N PHE A 152 8.89 10.70 3.58
CA PHE A 152 9.48 10.54 2.26
C PHE A 152 8.55 9.71 1.39
N PHE A 153 8.23 10.24 0.21
CA PHE A 153 7.46 9.52 -0.79
C PHE A 153 8.32 8.36 -1.28
N LYS A 154 8.20 7.21 -0.59
CA LYS A 154 8.79 5.96 -1.08
C LYS A 154 7.95 5.57 -2.29
N TRP A 155 8.42 5.92 -3.50
CA TRP A 155 7.92 5.36 -4.76
C TRP A 155 7.56 3.90 -4.51
N ARG A 156 6.26 3.57 -4.59
CA ARG A 156 5.62 2.41 -3.95
C ARG A 156 6.49 1.14 -4.06
N LYS A 157 7.39 0.94 -3.11
CA LYS A 157 7.89 -0.37 -2.69
C LYS A 157 7.05 -0.92 -1.53
N GLY A 158 5.90 -0.29 -1.26
CA GLY A 158 4.97 -0.60 -0.17
C GLY A 158 4.11 -1.86 -0.37
N GLY A 159 4.54 -2.79 -1.21
CA GLY A 159 3.96 -4.14 -1.31
C GLY A 159 5.00 -5.26 -1.31
N TYR A 160 6.27 -4.91 -1.60
CA TYR A 160 7.30 -5.87 -1.93
C TYR A 160 8.43 -5.82 -0.90
N SER A 161 8.13 -6.25 0.32
CA SER A 161 9.15 -6.49 1.34
C SER A 161 9.76 -7.87 1.13
N TYR A 162 11.07 -7.98 1.33
CA TYR A 162 11.75 -9.26 1.42
C TYR A 162 11.02 -10.25 2.33
N GLN A 163 10.59 -9.80 3.52
CA GLN A 163 9.91 -10.67 4.50
C GLN A 163 8.58 -11.24 3.99
N LYS A 164 7.91 -10.55 3.05
CA LYS A 164 6.65 -11.01 2.46
C LYS A 164 6.87 -11.91 1.24
N LEU A 165 7.99 -11.73 0.54
CA LEU A 165 8.27 -12.39 -0.73
C LEU A 165 9.19 -13.60 -0.60
N SER A 166 10.15 -13.60 0.33
CA SER A 166 11.07 -14.72 0.51
C SER A 166 10.37 -16.04 0.87
N PRO A 167 9.27 -16.09 1.66
CA PRO A 167 8.60 -17.36 1.93
C PRO A 167 8.04 -18.03 0.66
N LYS A 168 7.67 -17.24 -0.35
CA LYS A 168 7.22 -17.78 -1.64
C LYS A 168 8.32 -18.60 -2.33
N LEU A 169 9.60 -18.25 -2.15
CA LEU A 169 10.72 -19.03 -2.71
C LEU A 169 10.83 -20.46 -2.17
N TYR A 170 10.14 -20.80 -1.09
CA TYR A 170 10.14 -22.16 -0.55
C TYR A 170 8.90 -22.96 -0.96
N ASP A 171 7.85 -22.30 -1.47
CA ASP A 171 6.61 -22.95 -1.90
C ASP A 171 6.63 -23.18 -3.43
N PRO A 172 6.62 -24.45 -3.90
CA PRO A 172 6.62 -24.82 -5.32
C PRO A 172 5.44 -24.27 -6.11
N ASN A 173 4.28 -24.13 -5.46
CA ASN A 173 3.04 -23.70 -6.12
C ASN A 173 2.90 -22.18 -6.15
N SER A 174 3.85 -21.45 -5.57
CA SER A 174 3.80 -20.00 -5.52
C SER A 174 4.26 -19.37 -6.84
N SER A 175 3.59 -18.30 -7.23
CA SER A 175 3.99 -17.48 -8.37
C SER A 175 4.22 -16.03 -7.96
N LEU A 176 5.13 -15.37 -8.69
CA LEU A 176 5.49 -13.98 -8.50
C LEU A 176 5.01 -13.16 -9.71
N SER A 177 4.38 -12.02 -9.46
CA SER A 177 4.20 -11.01 -10.50
C SER A 177 5.55 -10.41 -10.91
N ALA A 178 5.62 -9.77 -12.08
CA ALA A 178 6.84 -9.13 -12.56
C ALA A 178 7.45 -8.13 -11.55
N ASN A 179 6.59 -7.37 -10.86
CA ASN A 179 7.01 -6.41 -9.85
C ASN A 179 7.54 -7.09 -8.58
N GLU A 180 6.88 -8.17 -8.12
CA GLU A 180 7.36 -8.97 -6.99
C GLU A 180 8.71 -9.61 -7.29
N HIS A 181 8.85 -10.22 -8.47
CA HIS A 181 10.07 -10.86 -8.92
C HIS A 181 11.23 -9.84 -8.98
N MET A 182 11.04 -8.71 -9.65
CA MET A 182 12.07 -7.67 -9.73
C MET A 182 12.44 -7.09 -8.35
N ALA A 183 11.45 -6.88 -7.48
CA ALA A 183 11.69 -6.36 -6.14
C ALA A 183 12.47 -7.35 -5.26
N LEU A 184 12.12 -8.64 -5.32
CA LEU A 184 12.80 -9.71 -4.60
C LEU A 184 14.25 -9.85 -5.08
N GLY A 185 14.50 -9.87 -6.39
CA GLY A 185 15.85 -9.93 -6.95
C GLY A 185 16.74 -8.77 -6.52
N LYS A 186 16.22 -7.53 -6.55
CA LYS A 186 16.92 -6.34 -6.02
C LYS A 186 17.23 -6.48 -4.53
N SER A 187 16.30 -7.05 -3.75
CA SER A 187 16.50 -7.25 -2.32
C SER A 187 17.54 -8.32 -2.01
N LEU A 188 17.51 -9.46 -2.70
CA LEU A 188 18.50 -10.54 -2.53
C LEU A 188 19.91 -10.04 -2.84
N LYS A 189 20.09 -9.35 -3.98
CA LYS A 189 21.38 -8.73 -4.35
C LYS A 189 21.91 -7.79 -3.26
N LYS A 190 21.04 -6.93 -2.71
CA LYS A 190 21.41 -5.99 -1.64
C LYS A 190 21.81 -6.72 -0.35
N ARG A 191 21.05 -7.75 0.05
CA ARG A 191 21.31 -8.51 1.28
C ARG A 191 22.58 -9.33 1.20
N LEU A 192 22.81 -9.99 0.07
CA LEU A 192 24.02 -10.74 -0.22
C LEU A 192 25.26 -9.84 -0.22
N SER A 193 25.17 -8.67 -0.86
CA SER A 193 26.24 -7.66 -0.81
C SER A 193 26.53 -7.23 0.63
N GLY A 194 25.50 -6.94 1.43
CA GLY A 194 25.67 -6.55 2.83
C GLY A 194 26.27 -7.67 3.70
N ALA A 195 25.92 -8.93 3.44
CA ALA A 195 26.49 -10.08 4.12
C ALA A 195 27.97 -10.27 3.79
N ARG A 196 28.36 -10.12 2.52
CA ARG A 196 29.76 -10.15 2.08
C ARG A 196 30.60 -9.00 2.67
N THR A 197 30.02 -7.80 2.81
CA THR A 197 30.69 -6.71 3.52
C THR A 197 30.92 -7.06 4.99
N LYS A 198 29.91 -7.60 5.67
CA LYS A 198 30.07 -8.06 7.07
C LYS A 198 31.13 -9.14 7.22
N LEU A 199 31.22 -10.08 6.27
CA LEU A 199 32.26 -11.10 6.25
C LEU A 199 33.64 -10.44 6.18
N ARG A 200 33.84 -9.55 5.20
CA ARG A 200 35.10 -8.80 5.04
C ARG A 200 35.48 -8.03 6.30
N ASP A 201 34.52 -7.35 6.92
CA ASP A 201 34.74 -6.58 8.15
C ASP A 201 35.05 -7.47 9.36
N ALA A 202 34.44 -8.66 9.45
CA ALA A 202 34.72 -9.60 10.53
C ALA A 202 36.11 -10.25 10.37
N THR A 203 36.48 -10.61 9.13
CA THR A 203 37.80 -11.14 8.80
C THR A 203 38.90 -10.12 9.06
N SER A 204 38.71 -8.85 8.69
CA SER A 204 39.71 -7.80 8.95
C SER A 204 39.91 -7.51 10.46
N ARG A 205 38.88 -7.78 11.28
CA ARG A 205 38.95 -7.68 12.75
C ARG A 205 39.41 -8.97 13.43
N GLY A 206 39.68 -10.04 12.69
CA GLY A 206 40.05 -11.35 13.25
C GLY A 206 38.95 -12.00 14.10
N SER A 207 37.67 -11.65 13.89
CA SER A 207 36.56 -12.21 14.66
C SER A 207 36.08 -13.52 14.03
N GLU A 208 36.40 -14.65 14.66
CA GLU A 208 35.93 -15.97 14.23
C GLU A 208 34.40 -16.07 14.29
N GLU A 209 33.79 -15.62 15.40
CA GLU A 209 32.34 -15.61 15.56
C GLU A 209 31.64 -14.73 14.52
N GLY A 210 32.18 -13.53 14.25
CA GLY A 210 31.65 -12.63 13.23
C GLY A 210 31.75 -13.21 11.82
N THR A 211 32.85 -13.93 11.54
CA THR A 211 33.09 -14.61 10.26
C THR A 211 32.09 -15.76 10.07
N ARG A 212 31.94 -16.62 11.09
CA ARG A 212 30.96 -17.71 11.09
C ARG A 212 29.53 -17.20 10.90
N TYR A 213 29.16 -16.15 11.62
CA TYR A 213 27.85 -15.52 11.49
C TYR A 213 27.60 -14.97 10.08
N ALA A 214 28.59 -14.29 9.49
CA ALA A 214 28.47 -13.76 8.14
C ALA A 214 28.37 -14.88 7.08
N ASN A 215 29.12 -15.97 7.23
CA ASN A 215 29.04 -17.14 6.35
C ASN A 215 27.65 -17.79 6.38
N ASN A 216 27.07 -18.02 7.56
CA ASN A 216 25.70 -18.55 7.68
C ASN A 216 24.66 -17.67 6.97
N ILE A 217 24.85 -16.35 6.99
CA ILE A 217 23.96 -15.42 6.28
C ILE A 217 24.16 -15.52 4.77
N ILE A 218 25.40 -15.64 4.31
CA ILE A 218 25.72 -15.79 2.88
C ILE A 218 25.10 -17.08 2.35
N GLU A 219 25.32 -18.22 3.02
CA GLU A 219 24.76 -19.51 2.64
C GLU A 219 23.23 -19.44 2.49
N LYS A 220 22.55 -18.84 3.47
CA LYS A 220 21.10 -18.64 3.40
C LYS A 220 20.69 -17.86 2.15
N PHE A 221 21.34 -16.73 1.86
CA PHE A 221 20.95 -15.89 0.73
C PHE A 221 21.40 -16.46 -0.62
N ASP A 222 22.48 -17.24 -0.67
CA ASP A 222 22.90 -17.97 -1.87
C ASP A 222 21.87 -19.06 -2.21
N TYR A 223 21.35 -19.78 -1.21
CA TYR A 223 20.25 -20.73 -1.41
C TYR A 223 18.98 -20.06 -1.95
N GLU A 224 18.54 -18.95 -1.33
CA GLU A 224 17.40 -18.17 -1.82
C GLU A 224 17.64 -17.59 -3.22
N LYS A 225 18.90 -17.26 -3.55
CA LYS A 225 19.28 -16.75 -4.87
C LYS A 225 19.19 -17.84 -5.93
N LEU A 226 19.60 -19.07 -5.62
CA LEU A 226 19.46 -20.24 -6.48
C LEU A 226 17.97 -20.50 -6.79
N LEU A 227 17.13 -20.54 -5.76
CA LEU A 227 15.67 -20.70 -5.92
C LEU A 227 15.07 -19.59 -6.78
N TYR A 228 15.50 -18.34 -6.56
CA TYR A 228 15.06 -17.19 -7.35
C TYR A 228 15.45 -17.32 -8.83
N ASP A 229 16.67 -17.75 -9.14
CA ASP A 229 17.15 -17.86 -10.53
C ASP A 229 16.45 -18.95 -11.34
N MET A 230 15.74 -19.85 -10.66
CA MET A 230 14.90 -20.88 -11.27
C MET A 230 13.46 -20.42 -11.57
N TYR A 231 13.10 -19.19 -11.20
CA TYR A 231 11.86 -18.59 -11.66
C TYR A 231 12.00 -18.10 -13.10
N SER A 232 11.13 -18.58 -13.98
CA SER A 232 11.03 -18.11 -15.35
C SER A 232 9.62 -17.56 -15.63
N ALA A 233 9.53 -16.56 -16.49
CA ALA A 233 8.25 -15.99 -16.89
C ALA A 233 7.53 -16.97 -17.82
N SER A 234 6.36 -17.47 -17.41
CA SER A 234 5.56 -18.34 -18.27
C SER A 234 4.58 -17.51 -19.10
N ARG A 235 4.66 -17.65 -20.42
CA ARG A 235 3.76 -17.00 -21.40
C ARG A 235 2.30 -17.42 -21.22
N SER A 236 2.03 -18.61 -20.68
CA SER A 236 0.67 -19.14 -20.45
C SER A 236 0.00 -18.65 -19.17
N SER A 237 0.74 -18.03 -18.25
CA SER A 237 0.28 -17.69 -16.89
C SER A 237 0.01 -16.20 -16.66
N ASN A 238 -0.38 -15.46 -17.69
CA ASN A 238 -0.50 -13.99 -17.65
C ASN A 238 0.79 -13.29 -17.19
N TRP A 239 1.95 -13.68 -17.77
CA TRP A 239 3.26 -13.08 -17.48
C TRP A 239 3.72 -13.21 -16.01
N ARG A 240 3.26 -14.26 -15.31
CA ARG A 240 3.74 -14.58 -13.96
C ARG A 240 5.01 -15.40 -14.03
N TYR A 241 5.84 -15.23 -13.01
CA TYR A 241 7.04 -16.01 -12.80
C TYR A 241 6.68 -17.21 -11.94
N THR A 242 7.00 -18.41 -12.44
CA THR A 242 6.78 -19.69 -11.76
C THR A 242 8.11 -20.41 -11.64
N ARG A 243 8.28 -21.22 -10.58
CA ARG A 243 9.51 -21.97 -10.38
C ARG A 243 9.53 -23.21 -11.28
N ASN A 244 10.67 -23.44 -11.92
CA ASN A 244 10.91 -24.69 -12.64
C ASN A 244 11.43 -25.76 -11.68
N GLU A 245 10.54 -26.56 -11.11
CA GLU A 245 10.89 -27.62 -10.13
C GLU A 245 11.80 -28.72 -10.69
N VAL A 246 11.80 -28.94 -12.01
CA VAL A 246 12.72 -29.88 -12.66
C VAL A 246 14.16 -29.33 -12.59
N ALA A 247 14.34 -28.03 -12.83
CA ALA A 247 15.64 -27.38 -12.69
C ALA A 247 16.13 -27.36 -11.23
N VAL A 248 15.21 -27.15 -10.26
CA VAL A 248 15.49 -27.21 -8.82
C VAL A 248 16.05 -28.58 -8.43
N SER A 249 15.36 -29.63 -8.83
CA SER A 249 15.75 -31.01 -8.50
C SER A 249 17.11 -31.40 -9.08
N MET A 250 17.47 -30.87 -10.27
CA MET A 250 18.77 -31.10 -10.90
C MET A 250 19.92 -30.32 -10.25
N ALA A 251 19.66 -29.13 -9.71
CA ALA A 251 20.71 -28.33 -9.05
C ALA A 251 20.92 -28.70 -7.57
N LEU A 252 19.95 -29.37 -6.95
CA LEU A 252 20.01 -29.83 -5.55
C LEU A 252 20.55 -31.26 -5.40
N VAL A 253 21.08 -31.88 -6.46
CA VAL A 253 21.78 -33.17 -6.37
C VAL A 253 23.02 -32.98 -5.50
N PRO A 254 23.11 -33.62 -4.32
CA PRO A 254 24.27 -33.51 -3.47
C PRO A 254 25.30 -34.57 -3.86
N ASP A 255 26.55 -34.15 -4.06
CA ASP A 255 27.65 -35.01 -3.62
C ASP A 255 27.56 -35.08 -2.08
N SER A 256 27.65 -36.28 -1.54
CA SER A 256 27.15 -36.71 -0.23
C SER A 256 27.40 -35.79 0.98
N GLN A 257 26.35 -35.55 1.80
CA GLN A 257 26.25 -35.78 3.27
C GLN A 257 25.31 -34.78 4.00
N THR A 258 24.22 -35.36 4.56
CA THR A 258 23.33 -34.92 5.66
C THR A 258 22.71 -33.51 5.66
N PRO A 259 21.36 -33.38 5.68
CA PRO A 259 20.69 -32.11 5.92
C PRO A 259 20.83 -31.66 7.38
N PRO A 260 20.85 -30.34 7.69
CA PRO A 260 20.84 -29.86 9.06
C PRO A 260 19.52 -30.23 9.76
N PRO A 261 19.53 -30.51 11.08
CA PRO A 261 18.35 -30.98 11.78
C PRO A 261 17.27 -29.89 11.83
N SER A 262 16.02 -30.32 11.66
CA SER A 262 14.82 -29.49 11.80
C SER A 262 14.67 -28.98 13.24
N PRO A 263 14.17 -27.76 13.44
CA PRO A 263 13.92 -27.25 14.78
C PRO A 263 12.76 -28.02 15.43
N SER A 264 13.03 -28.63 16.58
CA SER A 264 12.04 -29.29 17.42
C SER A 264 11.04 -28.28 18.01
N PRO A 265 9.75 -28.64 18.14
CA PRO A 265 8.74 -27.74 18.68
C PRO A 265 8.88 -27.67 20.20
N SER A 266 9.08 -26.47 20.73
CA SER A 266 8.89 -26.20 22.17
C SER A 266 7.41 -25.84 22.44
N PRO A 267 6.88 -26.21 23.61
CA PRO A 267 5.45 -26.31 23.85
C PRO A 267 4.80 -24.94 24.05
N SER A 268 3.66 -24.74 23.40
CA SER A 268 2.70 -23.70 23.74
C SER A 268 1.96 -24.06 25.03
N PRO A 269 1.78 -23.11 25.97
CA PRO A 269 0.69 -23.20 26.93
C PRO A 269 -0.51 -22.40 26.41
N SER A 270 -1.68 -23.02 26.46
CA SER A 270 -3.00 -22.39 26.46
C SER A 270 -3.90 -23.30 27.30
N PRO A 271 -5.03 -22.86 27.91
CA PRO A 271 -5.59 -21.51 27.99
C PRO A 271 -6.09 -21.12 29.41
N SER A 272 -6.45 -19.85 29.62
CA SER A 272 -7.54 -19.52 30.56
C SER A 272 -8.50 -18.52 29.94
N ARG A 273 -9.73 -18.99 29.80
CA ARG A 273 -10.91 -18.38 29.19
C ARG A 273 -11.62 -17.47 30.20
N ARG A 274 -12.16 -16.33 29.77
CA ARG A 274 -13.56 -15.92 30.07
C ARG A 274 -14.04 -14.81 29.12
N PRO A 275 -15.36 -14.73 28.87
CA PRO A 275 -15.94 -14.05 27.71
C PRO A 275 -16.60 -12.70 28.04
N SER A 276 -16.70 -11.85 27.03
CA SER A 276 -17.74 -10.82 26.86
C SER A 276 -17.85 -10.62 25.34
N GLY A 277 -18.96 -10.89 24.67
CA GLY A 277 -20.29 -10.35 24.93
C GLY A 277 -20.51 -9.21 23.93
N GLU A 278 -21.36 -9.47 22.91
CA GLU A 278 -21.93 -8.51 21.93
C GLU A 278 -20.96 -8.04 20.81
N SER A 279 -21.32 -7.96 19.52
CA SER A 279 -22.63 -7.85 18.88
C SER A 279 -22.70 -8.62 17.55
N ARG A 280 -23.79 -9.37 17.37
CA ARG A 280 -24.27 -9.86 16.07
C ARG A 280 -25.23 -8.80 15.53
N ALA A 281 -24.73 -7.82 14.78
CA ALA A 281 -25.58 -6.93 13.98
C ALA A 281 -24.76 -6.11 12.97
N SER A 282 -24.08 -6.75 12.01
CA SER A 282 -23.54 -6.02 10.83
C SER A 282 -23.33 -6.86 9.56
N LEU A 283 -23.58 -8.17 9.58
CA LEU A 283 -23.24 -9.06 8.45
C LEU A 283 -24.38 -9.31 7.45
N ALA A 284 -25.56 -8.72 7.64
CA ALA A 284 -26.73 -8.96 6.79
C ALA A 284 -27.04 -7.84 5.79
N LEU A 285 -26.17 -6.83 5.64
CA LEU A 285 -26.39 -5.68 4.72
C LEU A 285 -25.27 -5.47 3.70
N PHE A 286 -24.34 -6.42 3.58
CA PHE A 286 -23.18 -6.33 2.67
C PHE A 286 -23.25 -7.25 1.44
N VAL A 287 -24.15 -8.23 1.43
CA VAL A 287 -24.20 -9.25 0.35
C VAL A 287 -25.02 -8.78 -0.85
N GLU A 288 -26.05 -7.94 -0.65
CA GLU A 288 -26.97 -7.54 -1.73
C GLU A 288 -26.40 -6.54 -2.75
N ASN A 289 -25.16 -6.07 -2.59
CA ASN A 289 -24.58 -5.06 -3.50
C ASN A 289 -23.31 -5.50 -4.23
N GLU A 290 -22.73 -6.66 -3.94
CA GLU A 290 -21.47 -7.07 -4.61
C GLU A 290 -21.69 -7.42 -6.08
N GLU A 291 -22.77 -8.12 -6.44
CA GLU A 291 -23.03 -8.50 -7.84
C GLU A 291 -23.30 -7.26 -8.72
N ALA A 292 -24.16 -6.35 -8.27
CA ALA A 292 -24.43 -5.09 -8.98
C ALA A 292 -23.16 -4.23 -9.15
N ILE A 293 -22.26 -4.24 -8.16
CA ILE A 293 -20.97 -3.56 -8.25
C ILE A 293 -20.09 -4.21 -9.32
N MET A 294 -19.99 -5.54 -9.33
CA MET A 294 -19.13 -6.25 -10.28
C MET A 294 -19.63 -6.13 -11.72
N ASP A 295 -20.94 -6.09 -11.94
CA ASP A 295 -21.54 -5.88 -13.26
C ASP A 295 -21.26 -4.47 -13.81
N VAL A 296 -21.43 -3.44 -12.99
CA VAL A 296 -21.14 -2.04 -13.41
C VAL A 296 -19.64 -1.84 -13.62
N LEU A 297 -18.79 -2.46 -12.80
CA LEU A 297 -17.34 -2.46 -13.00
C LEU A 297 -16.96 -3.17 -14.32
N GLY A 298 -17.59 -4.31 -14.62
CA GLY A 298 -17.36 -5.06 -15.85
C GLY A 298 -17.74 -4.27 -17.11
N GLU A 299 -18.88 -3.60 -17.08
CA GLU A 299 -19.35 -2.77 -18.20
C GLU A 299 -18.45 -1.55 -18.44
N ASN A 300 -18.05 -0.84 -17.38
CA ASN A 300 -17.13 0.28 -17.49
C ASN A 300 -15.73 -0.15 -17.98
N LEU A 301 -15.28 -1.35 -17.62
CA LEU A 301 -14.02 -1.91 -18.12
C LEU A 301 -14.08 -2.31 -19.60
N ARG A 302 -15.24 -2.72 -20.13
CA ARG A 302 -15.42 -2.97 -21.56
C ARG A 302 -15.33 -1.69 -22.36
N ARG A 303 -15.98 -0.61 -21.90
CA ARG A 303 -15.95 0.70 -22.56
C ARG A 303 -14.56 1.34 -22.61
N LEU A 304 -13.67 0.99 -21.69
CA LEU A 304 -12.28 1.43 -21.71
C LEU A 304 -11.39 0.68 -22.71
N ARG A 305 -11.88 -0.40 -23.31
CA ARG A 305 -11.17 -1.20 -24.33
C ARG A 305 -11.53 -0.84 -25.76
N GLU A 306 -12.60 -0.08 -25.97
CA GLU A 306 -13.05 0.46 -27.26
C GLU A 306 -12.46 1.86 -27.48
#